data_AF-Q9C832-F1
#
_entry.id   AF-Q9C832-F1
#
_cell.length_a   1.000
_cell.length_b   1.000
_cell.length_c   1.000
_cell.angle_alpha   90.00
_cell.angle_beta   90.00
_cell.angle_gamma   90.00
#
_symmetry.space_group_name_H-M   'P 1'
#
loop_
_entity.id
_entity.type
_entity.pdbx_description
1 polymer ?
#
loop_
_entity_poly.entity_id
_entity_poly.type
_entity_poly.pdbx_seq_one_letter_code
_entity_poly.pdbx_strand_id
1 'polypeptide(L)'
;DMPKEDSLSAHSESAIGGAAARYNSALDMTLKALLNIKVLKEDLKNNTQRFQQVPSALQHFFNAFVSESIKTEGVYSCILSDLLSSLEEVISMSSDAAKVVVAILEFWCCWKNPEGESLVTRLFTLAENERMSCRKCRWITNYPEKSSYAIVMPADSIRQLKCAFESMKFVDILKVIRMEYQKSCNIKTGGCGESNFVHHFISRCPPVFTIVLEWEKSETEKEISETTKALDLELDISRLYVGLEPNTNYRLVSMVGCGEEEEHFCLAYENNRWVNLGRESLAGEDVSNWKSEVIFFGDFKVNLRQESLSGEDDGNWKSVVSFFGERKIRPEILFYEAVGSMA
;
A
#
# COMPACT_ATOMS: atom_id res chain seq x y z
N ASP A 1 -33.29 -9.14 -70.14
CA ASP A 1 -33.14 -7.84 -69.50
C ASP A 1 -33.31 -7.95 -67.99
N MET A 2 -32.33 -7.39 -67.26
CA MET A 2 -32.30 -7.09 -65.81
C MET A 2 -32.21 -8.25 -64.78
N PRO A 3 -31.68 -8.04 -63.56
CA PRO A 3 -30.24 -8.13 -63.25
C PRO A 3 -29.91 -9.06 -62.05
N LYS A 4 -28.60 -9.22 -61.78
CA LYS A 4 -28.01 -9.87 -60.60
C LYS A 4 -28.47 -9.24 -59.28
N GLU A 5 -28.81 -10.08 -58.31
CA GLU A 5 -28.78 -9.75 -56.87
C GLU A 5 -28.03 -10.84 -56.11
N ASP A 6 -27.19 -10.37 -55.18
CA ASP A 6 -26.17 -11.11 -54.47
C ASP A 6 -26.71 -12.07 -53.41
N SER A 7 -25.96 -13.14 -53.22
CA SER A 7 -26.20 -14.21 -52.26
C SER A 7 -25.81 -13.76 -50.85
N LEU A 8 -26.79 -13.53 -49.99
CA LEU A 8 -26.60 -13.45 -48.53
C LEU A 8 -26.93 -14.80 -47.92
N SER A 9 -25.90 -15.62 -47.66
CA SER A 9 -26.01 -16.80 -46.82
C SER A 9 -25.12 -16.65 -45.57
N ALA A 10 -25.78 -16.47 -44.44
CA ALA A 10 -25.46 -16.91 -43.09
C ALA A 10 -24.00 -17.20 -42.72
N HIS A 11 -23.46 -16.42 -41.78
CA HIS A 11 -22.89 -17.02 -40.57
C HIS A 11 -23.34 -16.20 -39.36
N SER A 12 -24.14 -16.86 -38.55
CA SER A 12 -24.66 -16.46 -37.25
C SER A 12 -23.53 -16.09 -36.30
N GLU A 13 -23.38 -14.80 -36.01
CA GLU A 13 -22.70 -14.32 -34.81
C GLU A 13 -23.54 -14.75 -33.59
N SER A 14 -23.03 -15.76 -32.88
CA SER A 14 -23.52 -16.05 -31.54
C SER A 14 -23.19 -14.85 -30.65
N ALA A 15 -24.23 -14.10 -30.32
CA ALA A 15 -24.21 -13.09 -29.28
C ALA A 15 -23.84 -13.74 -27.93
N ILE A 16 -22.54 -13.85 -27.66
CA ILE A 16 -22.01 -13.89 -26.30
C ILE A 16 -21.54 -12.46 -26.03
N GLY A 17 -22.52 -11.58 -25.82
CA GLY A 17 -22.31 -10.32 -25.14
C GLY A 17 -22.07 -10.61 -23.67
N GLY A 18 -20.90 -11.15 -23.34
CA GLY A 18 -20.40 -11.14 -21.98
C GLY A 18 -20.00 -9.70 -21.68
N ALA A 19 -20.69 -9.06 -20.73
CA ALA A 19 -20.17 -7.85 -20.12
C ALA A 19 -18.77 -8.19 -19.59
N ALA A 20 -17.72 -7.74 -20.28
CA ALA A 20 -16.35 -7.89 -19.80
C ALA A 20 -16.35 -7.29 -18.39
N ALA A 21 -16.15 -8.13 -17.37
CA ALA A 21 -16.10 -7.68 -15.99
C ALA A 21 -15.08 -6.53 -15.92
N ARG A 22 -15.52 -5.35 -15.48
CA ARG A 22 -14.67 -4.16 -15.41
C ARG A 22 -13.55 -4.45 -14.42
N TYR A 23 -12.32 -4.55 -14.91
CA TYR A 23 -11.15 -4.76 -14.07
C TYR A 23 -10.75 -3.45 -13.38
N ASN A 24 -10.46 -3.52 -12.09
CA ASN A 24 -9.92 -2.42 -11.29
C ASN A 24 -8.53 -2.81 -10.77
N SER A 25 -7.49 -2.27 -11.40
CA SER A 25 -6.08 -2.53 -11.05
C SER A 25 -5.76 -2.10 -9.62
N ALA A 26 -6.25 -0.94 -9.20
CA ALA A 26 -6.03 -0.40 -7.86
C ALA A 26 -6.58 -1.34 -6.79
N LEU A 27 -7.80 -1.84 -6.95
CA LEU A 27 -8.39 -2.81 -6.02
C LEU A 27 -7.60 -4.12 -6.00
N ASP A 28 -7.33 -4.70 -7.17
CA ASP A 28 -6.65 -5.98 -7.27
C ASP A 28 -5.28 -5.94 -6.58
N MET A 29 -4.45 -4.97 -6.95
CA MET A 29 -3.08 -4.84 -6.43
C MET A 29 -3.06 -4.48 -4.95
N THR A 30 -4.01 -3.67 -4.49
CA THR A 30 -4.16 -3.35 -3.06
C THR A 30 -4.57 -4.58 -2.25
N LEU A 31 -5.54 -5.35 -2.74
CA LEU A 31 -5.93 -6.60 -2.07
C LEU A 31 -4.76 -7.57 -2.00
N LYS A 32 -4.04 -7.76 -3.11
CA LYS A 32 -2.80 -8.58 -3.15
C LYS A 32 -1.78 -8.13 -2.12
N ALA A 33 -1.54 -6.83 -2.00
CA ALA A 33 -0.60 -6.28 -1.02
C ALA A 33 -1.05 -6.56 0.42
N LEU A 34 -2.34 -6.38 0.73
CA LEU A 34 -2.92 -6.68 2.04
C LEU A 34 -2.85 -8.19 2.35
N LEU A 35 -3.16 -9.04 1.38
CA LEU A 35 -3.11 -10.50 1.54
C LEU A 35 -1.70 -11.05 1.78
N ASN A 36 -0.64 -10.29 1.48
CA ASN A 36 0.73 -10.70 1.80
C ASN A 36 1.11 -10.47 3.29
N ILE A 37 0.27 -9.76 4.05
CA ILE A 37 0.52 -9.46 5.46
C ILE A 37 0.26 -10.73 6.30
N LYS A 38 1.26 -11.15 7.10
CA LYS A 38 1.19 -12.41 7.85
C LYS A 38 0.23 -12.30 9.03
N VAL A 39 0.31 -11.22 9.79
CA VAL A 39 -0.57 -11.00 10.96
C VAL A 39 -2.04 -10.94 10.56
N LEU A 40 -2.36 -10.43 9.37
CA LEU A 40 -3.70 -10.49 8.81
C LEU A 40 -4.14 -11.94 8.57
N LYS A 41 -3.30 -12.76 7.92
CA LYS A 41 -3.57 -14.17 7.67
C LYS A 41 -3.76 -14.97 8.96
N GLU A 42 -2.95 -14.70 9.98
CA GLU A 42 -3.03 -15.33 11.30
C GLU A 42 -4.32 -14.93 12.03
N ASP A 43 -4.67 -13.65 12.01
CA ASP A 43 -5.90 -13.16 12.62
C ASP A 43 -7.16 -13.79 12.00
N LEU A 44 -7.21 -13.87 10.68
CA LEU A 44 -8.31 -14.48 9.94
C LEU A 44 -8.45 -15.99 10.26
N LYS A 45 -7.33 -16.70 10.42
CA LYS A 45 -7.29 -18.12 10.85
C LYS A 45 -7.80 -18.33 12.27
N ASN A 46 -7.50 -17.41 13.19
CA ASN A 46 -7.89 -17.52 14.59
C ASN A 46 -9.38 -17.18 14.80
N ASN A 47 -9.95 -16.33 13.95
CA ASN A 47 -11.33 -15.87 14.07
C ASN A 47 -12.33 -16.60 13.15
N THR A 48 -11.96 -17.78 12.63
CA THR A 48 -12.72 -18.46 11.56
C THR A 48 -14.14 -18.92 11.95
N GLN A 49 -14.46 -19.00 13.25
CA GLN A 49 -15.72 -19.62 13.71
C GLN A 49 -16.94 -18.68 13.82
N ARG A 50 -16.82 -17.37 13.54
CA ARG A 50 -17.88 -16.37 13.86
C ARG A 50 -18.32 -15.48 12.69
N PHE A 51 -18.29 -16.00 11.48
CA PHE A 51 -18.63 -15.30 10.23
C PHE A 51 -20.12 -14.96 10.00
N GLN A 52 -21.00 -15.21 10.97
CA GLN A 52 -22.45 -15.20 10.74
C GLN A 52 -23.06 -13.80 10.49
N GLN A 53 -22.29 -12.71 10.61
CA GLN A 53 -22.76 -11.33 10.44
C GLN A 53 -22.01 -10.55 9.35
N VAL A 54 -21.31 -11.24 8.46
CA VAL A 54 -20.45 -10.62 7.43
C VAL A 54 -21.09 -10.80 6.05
N PRO A 55 -20.99 -9.83 5.13
CA PRO A 55 -21.42 -10.00 3.74
C PRO A 55 -20.84 -11.28 3.10
N SER A 56 -21.66 -11.99 2.32
CA SER A 56 -21.30 -13.29 1.73
C SER A 56 -20.05 -13.23 0.86
N ALA A 57 -19.87 -12.17 0.07
CA ALA A 57 -18.69 -11.99 -0.78
C ALA A 57 -17.40 -11.90 0.06
N LEU A 58 -17.43 -11.15 1.17
CA LEU A 58 -16.28 -11.03 2.07
C LEU A 58 -15.99 -12.33 2.80
N GLN A 59 -17.05 -13.03 3.23
CA GLN A 59 -16.92 -14.35 3.85
C GLN A 59 -16.30 -15.36 2.86
N HIS A 60 -16.78 -15.40 1.61
CA HIS A 60 -16.23 -16.27 0.57
C HIS A 60 -14.76 -15.95 0.29
N PHE A 61 -14.43 -14.67 0.15
CA PHE A 61 -13.08 -14.18 -0.05
C PHE A 61 -12.11 -14.63 1.06
N PHE A 62 -12.43 -14.34 2.33
CA PHE A 62 -11.55 -14.71 3.44
C PHE A 62 -11.48 -16.21 3.68
N ASN A 63 -12.58 -16.94 3.49
CA ASN A 63 -12.55 -18.40 3.56
C ASN A 63 -11.57 -18.99 2.55
N ALA A 64 -11.67 -18.56 1.29
CA ALA A 64 -10.80 -19.04 0.23
C ALA A 64 -9.33 -18.68 0.47
N PHE A 65 -9.09 -17.47 0.98
CA PHE A 65 -7.74 -17.01 1.33
C PHE A 65 -7.14 -17.86 2.46
N VAL A 66 -7.89 -18.07 3.54
CA VAL A 66 -7.45 -18.86 4.70
C VAL A 66 -7.24 -20.34 4.36
N SER A 67 -8.11 -20.92 3.51
CA SER A 67 -7.99 -22.30 3.04
C SER A 67 -6.92 -22.50 1.96
N GLU A 68 -6.23 -21.43 1.55
CA GLU A 68 -5.24 -21.42 0.47
C GLU A 68 -5.78 -21.94 -0.88
N SER A 69 -7.11 -21.90 -1.08
CA SER A 69 -7.76 -22.37 -2.31
C SER A 69 -7.63 -21.37 -3.47
N ILE A 70 -7.22 -20.13 -3.18
CA ILE A 70 -6.96 -19.09 -4.20
C ILE A 70 -5.79 -19.47 -5.13
N LYS A 71 -4.99 -20.48 -4.79
CA LYS A 71 -3.89 -21.00 -5.63
C LYS A 71 -4.38 -21.69 -6.91
N THR A 72 -5.68 -21.97 -7.04
CA THR A 72 -6.26 -22.55 -8.26
C THR A 72 -6.51 -21.46 -9.30
N GLU A 73 -6.04 -21.68 -10.53
CA GLU A 73 -6.20 -20.77 -11.66
C GLU A 73 -7.68 -20.39 -11.87
N GLY A 74 -7.95 -19.10 -12.05
CA GLY A 74 -9.30 -18.55 -12.23
C GLY A 74 -10.14 -18.36 -10.95
N VAL A 75 -9.83 -19.06 -9.85
CA VAL A 75 -10.57 -18.93 -8.58
C VAL A 75 -10.42 -17.53 -7.99
N TYR A 76 -9.19 -16.98 -8.04
CA TYR A 76 -8.93 -15.61 -7.60
C TYR A 76 -9.79 -14.60 -8.37
N SER A 77 -9.83 -14.71 -9.70
CA SER A 77 -10.56 -13.77 -10.56
C SER A 77 -12.07 -13.78 -10.29
N CYS A 78 -12.65 -14.97 -10.04
CA CYS A 78 -14.06 -15.09 -9.66
C CYS A 78 -14.35 -14.41 -8.32
N ILE A 79 -13.54 -14.73 -7.31
CA ILE A 79 -13.67 -14.17 -5.95
C ILE A 79 -13.46 -12.64 -5.95
N LEU A 80 -12.48 -12.15 -6.71
CA LEU A 80 -12.22 -10.72 -6.88
C LEU A 80 -13.41 -10.04 -7.55
N SER A 81 -14.04 -10.67 -8.54
CA SER A 81 -15.22 -10.14 -9.22
C SER A 81 -16.42 -10.04 -8.27
N ASP A 82 -16.67 -11.07 -7.45
CA ASP A 82 -17.74 -11.05 -6.44
C ASP A 82 -17.53 -9.93 -5.39
N LEU A 83 -16.27 -9.76 -4.95
CA LEU A 83 -15.89 -8.71 -4.01
C LEU A 83 -16.01 -7.31 -4.65
N LEU A 84 -15.59 -7.16 -5.90
CA LEU A 84 -15.76 -5.94 -6.71
C LEU A 84 -17.21 -5.52 -6.78
N SER A 85 -18.12 -6.43 -7.15
CA SER A 85 -19.54 -6.15 -7.22
C SER A 85 -20.14 -5.72 -5.88
N SER A 86 -19.59 -6.21 -4.77
CA SER A 86 -20.01 -5.80 -3.41
C SER A 86 -19.47 -4.44 -2.99
N LEU A 87 -18.34 -4.01 -3.56
CA LEU A 87 -17.67 -2.75 -3.28
C LEU A 87 -17.98 -1.66 -4.33
N GLU A 88 -18.65 -2.00 -5.44
CA GLU A 88 -18.82 -1.12 -6.61
C GLU A 88 -19.50 0.21 -6.25
N GLU A 89 -20.48 0.19 -5.34
CA GLU A 89 -21.16 1.40 -4.84
C GLU A 89 -20.24 2.34 -4.05
N VAL A 90 -19.21 1.79 -3.39
CA VAL A 90 -18.30 2.54 -2.49
C VAL A 90 -17.03 2.98 -3.23
N ILE A 91 -16.50 2.13 -4.12
CA ILE A 91 -15.18 2.33 -4.75
C ILE A 91 -15.27 3.13 -6.06
N SER A 92 -16.46 3.29 -6.65
CA SER A 92 -16.72 4.11 -7.86
C SER A 92 -15.52 4.22 -8.82
N MET A 93 -15.03 3.07 -9.30
CA MET A 93 -13.88 2.96 -10.23
C MET A 93 -12.68 3.88 -9.90
N SER A 94 -12.41 4.12 -8.62
CA SER A 94 -11.27 4.93 -8.19
C SER A 94 -9.97 4.24 -8.62
N SER A 95 -9.14 4.97 -9.36
CA SER A 95 -7.73 4.61 -9.58
C SER A 95 -6.82 5.11 -8.45
N ASP A 96 -7.36 5.81 -7.46
CA ASP A 96 -6.59 6.26 -6.31
C ASP A 96 -6.48 5.11 -5.29
N ALA A 97 -5.29 4.52 -5.18
CA ALA A 97 -5.04 3.39 -4.30
C ALA A 97 -5.30 3.73 -2.83
N ALA A 98 -5.06 4.97 -2.39
CA ALA A 98 -5.29 5.38 -1.01
C ALA A 98 -6.79 5.36 -0.69
N LYS A 99 -7.64 5.85 -1.60
CA LYS A 99 -9.11 5.71 -1.47
C LYS A 99 -9.55 4.25 -1.45
N VAL A 100 -8.93 3.41 -2.29
CA VAL A 100 -9.22 1.98 -2.35
C VAL A 100 -8.88 1.28 -1.03
N VAL A 101 -7.71 1.56 -0.42
CA VAL A 101 -7.36 1.03 0.91
C VAL A 101 -8.39 1.42 1.95
N VAL A 102 -8.80 2.69 1.99
CA VAL A 102 -9.81 3.17 2.93
C VAL A 102 -11.12 2.41 2.74
N ALA A 103 -11.60 2.27 1.51
CA ALA A 103 -12.84 1.55 1.22
C ALA A 103 -12.78 0.06 1.60
N ILE A 104 -11.66 -0.62 1.29
CA ILE A 104 -11.45 -2.01 1.70
C ILE A 104 -11.50 -2.13 3.23
N LEU A 105 -10.76 -1.29 3.94
CA LEU A 105 -10.69 -1.34 5.40
C LEU A 105 -12.04 -1.01 6.03
N GLU A 106 -12.75 0.01 5.56
CA GLU A 106 -14.09 0.32 6.05
C GLU A 106 -15.07 -0.84 5.83
N PHE A 107 -14.97 -1.52 4.68
CA PHE A 107 -15.77 -2.71 4.42
C PHE A 107 -15.42 -3.86 5.36
N TRP A 108 -14.15 -3.99 5.77
CA TRP A 108 -13.68 -5.01 6.70
C TRP A 108 -14.01 -4.72 8.17
N CYS A 109 -14.47 -3.50 8.52
CA CYS A 109 -14.88 -3.16 9.90
C CYS A 109 -16.02 -4.02 10.44
N CYS A 110 -16.81 -4.65 9.56
CA CYS A 110 -17.86 -5.60 9.97
C CYS A 110 -17.29 -6.91 10.57
N TRP A 111 -16.02 -7.22 10.29
CA TRP A 111 -15.36 -8.42 10.79
C TRP A 111 -14.87 -8.22 12.22
N LYS A 112 -15.56 -8.80 13.21
CA LYS A 112 -15.29 -8.59 14.64
C LYS A 112 -14.82 -9.85 15.34
N ASN A 113 -13.96 -9.68 16.34
CA ASN A 113 -13.55 -10.75 17.26
C ASN A 113 -14.62 -11.00 18.35
N PRO A 114 -14.44 -11.99 19.25
CA PRO A 114 -15.34 -12.25 20.37
C PRO A 114 -15.61 -11.05 21.28
N GLU A 115 -14.64 -10.16 21.42
CA GLU A 115 -14.70 -8.94 22.23
C GLU A 115 -15.47 -7.80 21.52
N GLY A 116 -15.85 -7.98 20.26
CA GLY A 116 -16.60 -7.01 19.47
C GLY A 116 -15.74 -5.94 18.78
N GLU A 117 -14.41 -6.04 18.86
CA GLU A 117 -13.44 -5.18 18.20
C GLU A 117 -13.23 -5.63 16.75
N SER A 118 -13.23 -4.68 15.81
CA SER A 118 -13.09 -5.02 14.39
C SER A 118 -11.67 -5.46 14.03
N LEU A 119 -11.52 -6.24 12.96
CA LEU A 119 -10.24 -6.60 12.34
C LEU A 119 -9.38 -5.36 12.08
N VAL A 120 -10.01 -4.32 11.55
CA VAL A 120 -9.37 -3.07 11.16
C VAL A 120 -8.86 -2.32 12.38
N THR A 121 -9.70 -2.23 13.41
CA THR A 121 -9.33 -1.60 14.70
C THR A 121 -8.16 -2.31 15.35
N ARG A 122 -8.11 -3.65 15.27
CA ARG A 122 -7.04 -4.45 15.88
C ARG A 122 -5.73 -4.40 15.12
N LEU A 123 -5.78 -4.39 13.79
CA LEU A 123 -4.59 -4.58 12.95
C LEU A 123 -4.06 -3.30 12.31
N PHE A 124 -4.94 -2.37 11.90
CA PHE A 124 -4.58 -1.24 11.04
C PHE A 124 -4.82 0.14 11.66
N THR A 125 -5.69 0.26 12.66
CA THR A 125 -6.06 1.57 13.21
C THR A 125 -4.91 2.18 14.01
N LEU A 126 -4.46 3.33 13.53
CA LEU A 126 -3.53 4.22 14.20
C LEU A 126 -4.32 5.27 14.99
N ALA A 127 -4.36 5.11 16.31
CA ALA A 127 -5.02 6.05 17.21
C ALA A 127 -3.99 7.06 17.76
N GLU A 128 -3.96 8.23 17.14
CA GLU A 128 -2.93 9.24 17.35
C GLU A 128 -3.44 10.45 18.15
N ASN A 129 -2.66 10.87 19.13
CA ASN A 129 -2.87 12.10 19.89
C ASN A 129 -1.73 13.08 19.62
N GLU A 130 -2.06 14.36 19.58
CA GLU A 130 -1.10 15.43 19.39
C GLU A 130 -0.98 16.27 20.65
N ARG A 131 0.25 16.65 21.00
CA ARG A 131 0.53 17.57 22.09
C ARG A 131 1.51 18.64 21.66
N MET A 132 1.20 19.88 21.99
CA MET A 132 2.06 21.03 21.76
C MET A 132 2.43 21.67 23.10
N SER A 133 3.71 21.91 23.32
CA SER A 133 4.21 22.69 24.44
C SER A 133 4.79 24.00 23.92
N CYS A 134 4.17 25.13 24.26
CA CYS A 134 4.61 26.42 23.76
C CYS A 134 6.00 26.79 24.30
N ARG A 135 6.96 27.04 23.42
CA ARG A 135 8.33 27.45 23.79
C ARG A 135 8.38 28.79 24.52
N LYS A 136 7.40 29.67 24.29
CA LYS A 136 7.34 31.03 24.82
C LYS A 136 6.63 31.10 26.17
N CYS A 137 5.37 30.67 26.25
CA CYS A 137 4.57 30.77 27.48
C CYS A 137 4.46 29.46 28.28
N ARG A 138 5.09 28.37 27.81
CA ARG A 138 5.06 27.03 28.44
C ARG A 138 3.66 26.40 28.55
N TRP A 139 2.64 27.03 27.96
CA TRP A 139 1.29 26.47 27.89
C TRP A 139 1.29 25.16 27.10
N ILE A 140 0.67 24.13 27.67
CA ILE A 140 0.54 22.81 27.05
C ILE A 140 -0.87 22.71 26.47
N THR A 141 -0.94 22.36 25.18
CA THR A 141 -2.20 22.08 24.47
C THR A 141 -2.21 20.61 24.09
N ASN A 142 -3.22 19.88 24.56
CA ASN A 142 -3.49 18.51 24.13
C ASN A 142 -4.64 18.55 23.11
N TYR A 143 -4.45 17.89 21.98
CA TYR A 143 -5.47 17.75 20.95
C TYR A 143 -6.16 16.39 21.11
N PRO A 144 -7.44 16.27 20.74
CA PRO A 144 -8.17 15.02 20.84
C PRO A 144 -7.54 13.95 19.95
N GLU A 145 -7.68 12.68 20.38
CA GLU A 145 -7.28 11.52 19.60
C GLU A 145 -7.99 11.51 18.25
N LYS A 146 -7.26 11.13 17.21
CA LYS A 146 -7.79 10.86 15.89
C LYS A 146 -7.35 9.48 15.44
N SER A 147 -8.31 8.71 14.95
CA SER A 147 -8.05 7.42 14.33
C SER A 147 -7.87 7.58 12.82
N SER A 148 -6.82 6.99 12.27
CA SER A 148 -6.61 6.84 10.84
C SER A 148 -6.12 5.42 10.52
N TYR A 149 -6.03 5.09 9.23
CA TYR A 149 -5.48 3.80 8.78
C TYR A 149 -4.04 3.90 8.29
N ALA A 150 -3.56 5.13 8.05
CA ALA A 150 -2.24 5.41 7.52
C ALA A 150 -1.75 6.79 7.94
N ILE A 151 -0.44 7.00 7.82
CA ILE A 151 0.17 8.32 7.75
C ILE A 151 0.37 8.70 6.28
N VAL A 152 0.23 9.98 5.96
CA VAL A 152 0.35 10.49 4.59
C VAL A 152 1.61 11.35 4.50
N MET A 153 2.42 11.13 3.46
CA MET A 153 3.74 11.75 3.31
C MET A 153 3.96 12.23 1.87
N PRO A 154 4.36 13.49 1.65
CA PRO A 154 4.74 13.96 0.33
C PRO A 154 6.02 13.27 -0.17
N ALA A 155 5.95 12.63 -1.34
CA ALA A 155 7.07 11.92 -1.95
C ALA A 155 8.25 12.85 -2.28
N ASP A 156 7.94 14.09 -2.66
CA ASP A 156 8.93 15.14 -2.95
C ASP A 156 9.75 15.54 -1.73
N SER A 157 9.10 15.72 -0.59
CA SER A 157 9.74 16.06 0.66
C SER A 157 10.66 14.95 1.14
N ILE A 158 10.26 13.68 0.94
CA ILE A 158 11.09 12.51 1.27
C ILE A 158 12.40 12.53 0.46
N ARG A 159 12.31 12.63 -0.88
CA ARG A 159 13.50 12.64 -1.74
C ARG A 159 14.38 13.85 -1.49
N GLN A 160 13.80 15.03 -1.26
CA GLN A 160 14.55 16.27 -1.00
C GLN A 160 15.35 16.17 0.30
N LEU A 161 14.73 15.72 1.39
CA LEU A 161 15.41 15.53 2.68
C LEU A 161 16.49 14.46 2.60
N LYS A 162 16.23 13.34 1.90
CA LYS A 162 17.25 12.31 1.70
C LYS A 162 18.44 12.82 0.88
N CYS A 163 18.19 13.60 -0.16
CA CYS A 163 19.23 14.22 -0.99
C CYS A 163 20.06 15.25 -0.21
N ALA A 164 19.41 16.07 0.62
CA ALA A 164 20.09 17.04 1.47
C ALA A 164 20.88 16.39 2.62
N PHE A 165 20.41 15.25 3.13
CA PHE A 165 20.99 14.53 4.27
C PHE A 165 21.10 13.04 3.98
N GLU A 166 22.12 12.63 3.23
CA GLU A 166 22.30 11.23 2.78
C GLU A 166 22.25 10.19 3.92
N SER A 167 22.81 10.56 5.08
CA SER A 167 22.85 9.69 6.28
C SER A 167 21.53 9.64 7.07
N MET A 168 20.54 10.48 6.74
CA MET A 168 19.25 10.49 7.41
C MET A 168 18.47 9.22 7.04
N LYS A 169 17.99 8.50 8.06
CA LYS A 169 17.15 7.32 7.87
C LYS A 169 15.73 7.73 7.47
N PHE A 170 15.03 6.86 6.77
CA PHE A 170 13.66 7.13 6.32
C PHE A 170 12.74 7.53 7.48
N VAL A 171 12.80 6.83 8.61
CA VAL A 171 11.99 7.18 9.80
C VAL A 171 12.26 8.58 10.36
N ASP A 172 13.49 9.09 10.24
CA ASP A 172 13.83 10.44 10.68
C ASP A 172 13.32 11.48 9.70
N ILE A 173 13.33 11.17 8.40
CA ILE A 173 12.72 11.99 7.35
C ILE A 173 11.22 12.14 7.63
N LEU A 174 10.52 11.02 7.89
CA LEU A 174 9.09 11.03 8.25
C LEU A 174 8.82 11.95 9.45
N LYS A 175 9.67 11.87 10.47
CA LYS A 175 9.55 12.71 11.67
C LYS A 175 9.73 14.20 11.34
N VAL A 176 10.75 14.54 10.54
CA VAL A 176 11.02 15.93 10.15
C VAL A 176 9.83 16.52 9.39
N ILE A 177 9.32 15.82 8.37
CA ILE A 177 8.16 16.26 7.57
C ILE A 177 6.97 16.53 8.49
N ARG A 178 6.66 15.63 9.42
CA ARG A 178 5.55 15.81 10.36
C ARG A 178 5.75 16.98 11.31
N MET A 179 6.99 17.26 11.68
CA MET A 179 7.32 18.42 12.51
C MET A 179 7.19 19.75 11.76
N GLU A 180 7.19 19.78 10.42
CA GLU A 180 6.97 21.03 9.68
C GLU A 180 5.58 21.61 9.90
N TYR A 181 4.59 20.76 10.22
CA TYR A 181 3.25 21.18 10.59
C TYR A 181 3.21 21.80 11.99
N GLN A 182 3.52 23.10 12.05
CA GLN A 182 3.46 23.87 13.28
C GLN A 182 2.04 24.32 13.59
N LYS A 183 1.70 24.35 14.88
CA LYS A 183 0.44 24.90 15.37
C LYS A 183 0.69 26.13 16.22
N SER A 184 -0.22 27.10 16.12
CA SER A 184 -0.18 28.30 16.95
C SER A 184 -0.69 28.01 18.37
N CYS A 185 -0.01 28.59 19.37
CA CYS A 185 -0.41 28.52 20.76
C CYS A 185 -1.75 29.25 20.95
N ASN A 186 -2.79 28.51 21.34
CA ASN A 186 -4.17 28.97 21.26
C ASN A 186 -4.48 30.15 22.20
N ILE A 187 -4.65 31.34 21.63
CA ILE A 187 -4.97 32.57 22.36
C ILE A 187 -6.31 32.45 23.11
N LYS A 188 -7.29 31.73 22.55
CA LYS A 188 -8.62 31.59 23.17
C LYS A 188 -8.58 30.82 24.50
N THR A 189 -7.58 29.97 24.69
CA THR A 189 -7.39 29.19 25.92
C THR A 189 -6.28 29.76 26.81
N GLY A 190 -5.86 31.02 26.61
CA GLY A 190 -4.82 31.67 27.41
C GLY A 190 -3.39 31.57 26.84
N GLY A 191 -3.24 31.06 25.61
CA GLY A 191 -1.97 30.97 24.89
C GLY A 191 -1.49 32.30 24.30
N CYS A 192 -0.27 32.32 23.77
CA CYS A 192 0.38 33.56 23.30
C CYS A 192 0.49 33.71 21.77
N GLY A 193 -0.14 32.83 20.98
CA GLY A 193 -0.14 32.87 19.51
C GLY A 193 1.12 32.33 18.83
N GLU A 194 2.16 31.99 19.58
CA GLU A 194 3.44 31.51 19.04
C GLU A 194 3.29 30.20 18.27
N SER A 195 3.93 30.09 17.11
CA SER A 195 3.99 28.84 16.33
C SER A 195 4.96 27.84 16.98
N ASN A 196 4.49 26.61 17.18
CA ASN A 196 5.25 25.57 17.86
C ASN A 196 5.10 24.21 17.17
N PHE A 197 6.13 23.40 17.30
CA PHE A 197 6.11 22.00 16.87
C PHE A 197 5.08 21.20 17.66
N VAL A 198 4.49 20.23 16.98
CA VAL A 198 3.55 19.28 17.56
C VAL A 198 4.28 17.96 17.75
N HIS A 199 4.12 17.37 18.93
CA HIS A 199 4.58 16.03 19.21
C HIS A 199 3.41 15.05 19.03
N HIS A 200 3.70 13.92 18.38
CA HIS A 200 2.72 12.87 18.10
C HIS A 200 2.93 11.70 19.05
N PHE A 201 1.83 11.15 19.54
CA PHE A 201 1.75 10.03 20.46
C PHE A 201 0.74 9.04 19.90
N ILE A 202 0.91 7.75 20.17
CA ILE A 202 -0.08 6.73 19.83
C ILE A 202 -0.49 5.99 21.10
N SER A 203 -1.78 5.67 21.21
CA SER A 203 -2.29 4.91 22.36
C SER A 203 -2.02 3.40 22.23
N ARG A 204 -1.89 2.91 21.00
CA ARG A 204 -1.54 1.52 20.67
C ARG A 204 -0.74 1.48 19.37
N CYS A 205 0.29 0.63 19.33
CA CYS A 205 0.99 0.30 18.09
C CYS A 205 0.11 -0.62 17.23
N PRO A 206 -0.27 -0.22 16.00
CA PRO A 206 -1.01 -1.13 15.13
C PRO A 206 -0.07 -2.23 14.63
N PRO A 207 -0.47 -3.51 14.64
CA PRO A 207 0.33 -4.60 14.07
C PRO A 207 0.77 -4.36 12.62
N VAL A 208 -0.05 -3.65 11.84
CA VAL A 208 0.27 -3.16 10.50
C VAL A 208 0.36 -1.64 10.52
N PHE A 209 1.52 -1.11 10.13
CA PHE A 209 1.74 0.32 9.98
C PHE A 209 1.76 0.70 8.49
N THR A 210 0.82 1.56 8.09
CA THR A 210 0.64 1.95 6.68
C THR A 210 1.16 3.36 6.45
N ILE A 211 1.92 3.55 5.36
CA ILE A 211 2.36 4.85 4.88
C ILE A 211 1.81 5.04 3.47
N VAL A 212 1.12 6.15 3.23
CA VAL A 212 0.69 6.61 1.91
C VAL A 212 1.65 7.70 1.44
N LEU A 213 2.15 7.55 0.22
CA LEU A 213 3.00 8.54 -0.45
C LEU A 213 2.17 9.35 -1.42
N GLU A 214 2.15 10.67 -1.24
CA GLU A 214 1.50 11.60 -2.16
C GLU A 214 2.49 12.06 -3.21
N TRP A 215 2.12 11.87 -4.48
CA TRP A 215 2.91 12.26 -5.63
C TRP A 215 2.28 13.47 -6.33
N GLU A 216 3.14 14.27 -6.94
CA GLU A 216 2.73 15.18 -8.00
C GLU A 216 2.41 14.35 -9.27
N LYS A 217 1.89 14.98 -10.33
CA LYS A 217 1.47 14.22 -11.53
C LYS A 217 2.57 14.03 -12.57
N SER A 218 3.73 14.66 -12.38
CA SER A 218 4.72 14.86 -13.44
C SER A 218 6.14 14.47 -13.06
N GLU A 219 6.33 13.59 -12.06
CA GLU A 219 7.68 13.16 -11.70
C GLU A 219 8.37 12.37 -12.81
N THR A 220 9.68 12.58 -12.89
CA THR A 220 10.59 11.89 -13.77
C THR A 220 10.96 10.50 -13.22
N GLU A 221 11.44 9.61 -14.10
CA GLU A 221 12.06 8.34 -13.73
C GLU A 221 13.10 8.51 -12.62
N LYS A 222 13.92 9.57 -12.72
CA LYS A 222 14.96 9.87 -11.73
C LYS A 222 14.35 10.19 -10.36
N GLU A 223 13.35 11.06 -10.30
CA GLU A 223 12.68 11.43 -9.04
C GLU A 223 12.01 10.21 -8.40
N ILE A 224 11.38 9.37 -9.21
CA ILE A 224 10.77 8.11 -8.76
C ILE A 224 11.84 7.18 -8.16
N SER A 225 12.96 7.00 -8.85
CA SER A 225 14.07 6.16 -8.39
C SER A 225 14.68 6.73 -7.09
N GLU A 226 14.86 8.04 -7.00
CA GLU A 226 15.41 8.71 -5.82
C GLU A 226 14.49 8.60 -4.60
N THR A 227 13.18 8.77 -4.77
CA THR A 227 12.21 8.52 -3.70
C THR A 227 12.23 7.06 -3.27
N THR A 228 12.23 6.11 -4.22
CA THR A 228 12.22 4.68 -3.90
C THR A 228 13.49 4.27 -3.14
N LYS A 229 14.65 4.83 -3.51
CA LYS A 229 15.92 4.64 -2.79
C LYS A 229 15.91 5.23 -1.38
N ALA A 230 15.09 6.24 -1.12
CA ALA A 230 15.00 6.88 0.17
C ALA A 230 14.18 6.08 1.20
N LEU A 231 13.41 5.09 0.75
CA LEU A 231 12.63 4.21 1.62
C LEU A 231 13.53 3.17 2.29
N ASP A 232 13.27 2.92 3.57
CA ASP A 232 13.95 1.87 4.33
C ASP A 232 13.05 0.63 4.44
N LEU A 233 13.65 -0.56 4.39
CA LEU A 233 12.93 -1.83 4.57
C LEU A 233 12.53 -2.08 6.04
N GLU A 234 13.23 -1.44 6.97
CA GLU A 234 12.96 -1.52 8.41
C GLU A 234 12.75 -0.12 9.00
N LEU A 235 11.79 -0.01 9.91
CA LEU A 235 11.40 1.22 10.58
C LEU A 235 11.34 1.01 12.08
N ASP A 236 11.98 1.88 12.86
CA ASP A 236 11.76 1.96 14.31
C ASP A 236 10.79 3.11 14.62
N ILE A 237 9.50 2.81 14.76
CA ILE A 237 8.47 3.84 14.93
C ILE A 237 8.55 4.54 16.30
N SER A 238 9.35 4.03 17.25
CA SER A 238 9.64 4.73 18.51
C SER A 238 10.40 6.04 18.28
N ARG A 239 11.04 6.19 17.12
CA ARG A 239 11.71 7.42 16.71
C ARG A 239 10.70 8.43 16.16
N LEU A 240 9.57 7.96 15.62
CA LEU A 240 8.49 8.76 15.05
C LEU A 240 7.51 9.27 16.13
N TYR A 241 7.17 8.42 17.10
CA TYR A 241 6.18 8.69 18.15
C TYR A 241 6.80 8.80 19.54
N VAL A 242 6.35 9.78 20.32
CA VAL A 242 6.83 10.00 21.68
C VAL A 242 6.17 9.01 22.65
N GLY A 243 6.97 8.42 23.53
CA GLY A 243 6.48 7.56 24.63
C GLY A 243 6.43 6.07 24.31
N LEU A 244 6.88 5.65 23.13
CA LEU A 244 7.05 4.24 22.80
C LEU A 244 8.35 3.67 23.38
N GLU A 245 8.36 2.37 23.60
CA GLU A 245 9.58 1.65 23.96
C GLU A 245 10.60 1.71 22.81
N PRO A 246 11.89 1.91 23.09
CA PRO A 246 12.92 1.91 22.05
C PRO A 246 12.93 0.61 21.23
N ASN A 247 13.27 0.70 19.95
CA ASN A 247 13.30 -0.44 19.03
C ASN A 247 11.91 -1.07 18.79
N THR A 248 10.88 -0.23 18.71
CA THR A 248 9.56 -0.67 18.24
C THR A 248 9.63 -0.82 16.71
N ASN A 249 10.17 -1.96 16.26
CA ASN A 249 10.57 -2.20 14.89
C ASN A 249 9.42 -2.73 14.01
N TYR A 250 9.45 -2.35 12.75
CA TYR A 250 8.51 -2.68 11.69
C TYR A 250 9.28 -3.00 10.42
N ARG A 251 8.78 -3.93 9.61
CA ARG A 251 9.42 -4.34 8.35
C ARG A 251 8.45 -4.22 7.18
N LEU A 252 8.92 -3.67 6.07
CA LEU A 252 8.14 -3.55 4.84
C LEU A 252 7.85 -4.96 4.29
N VAL A 253 6.57 -5.28 4.10
CA VAL A 253 6.12 -6.61 3.63
C VAL A 253 5.47 -6.56 2.26
N SER A 254 4.88 -5.44 1.89
CA SER A 254 4.29 -5.23 0.57
C SER A 254 4.14 -3.75 0.26
N MET A 255 4.02 -3.43 -1.02
CA MET A 255 3.75 -2.09 -1.50
C MET A 255 2.87 -2.10 -2.76
N VAL A 256 2.10 -1.03 -2.93
CA VAL A 256 1.33 -0.75 -4.14
C VAL A 256 1.99 0.42 -4.84
N GLY A 257 2.22 0.28 -6.15
CA GLY A 257 2.68 1.37 -7.01
C GLY A 257 1.73 1.66 -8.15
N CYS A 258 1.73 2.90 -8.64
CA CYS A 258 0.92 3.36 -9.77
C CYS A 258 1.83 3.86 -10.90
N GLY A 259 1.74 3.22 -12.06
CA GLY A 259 2.47 3.55 -13.27
C GLY A 259 1.79 4.59 -14.15
N GLU A 260 2.29 4.72 -15.37
CA GLU A 260 1.62 5.48 -16.42
C GLU A 260 0.23 4.85 -16.72
N GLU A 261 -0.71 5.66 -17.22
CA GLU A 261 -2.08 5.24 -17.51
C GLU A 261 -2.90 4.70 -16.31
N GLU A 262 -2.46 4.99 -15.08
CA GLU A 262 -3.13 4.55 -13.83
C GLU A 262 -3.15 3.02 -13.65
N GLU A 263 -2.19 2.32 -14.28
CA GLU A 263 -1.97 0.89 -14.03
C GLU A 263 -1.27 0.69 -12.68
N HIS A 264 -1.81 -0.20 -11.86
CA HIS A 264 -1.28 -0.48 -10.54
C HIS A 264 -0.44 -1.76 -10.55
N PHE A 265 0.55 -1.80 -9.66
CA PHE A 265 1.47 -2.90 -9.45
C PHE A 265 1.55 -3.23 -7.96
N CYS A 266 1.71 -4.50 -7.64
CA CYS A 266 1.92 -4.95 -6.27
C CYS A 266 3.27 -5.64 -6.16
N LEU A 267 4.15 -5.12 -5.31
CA LEU A 267 5.32 -5.85 -4.88
C LEU A 267 5.12 -6.42 -3.48
N ALA A 268 5.49 -7.68 -3.32
CA ALA A 268 5.41 -8.42 -2.06
C ALA A 268 6.79 -8.98 -1.70
N TYR A 269 7.12 -8.99 -0.41
CA TYR A 269 8.33 -9.65 0.08
C TYR A 269 8.00 -11.09 0.47
N GLU A 270 8.48 -12.04 -0.33
CA GLU A 270 8.20 -13.46 -0.18
C GLU A 270 9.48 -14.28 -0.29
N ASN A 271 9.66 -15.29 0.55
CA ASN A 271 10.80 -16.22 0.47
C ASN A 271 12.16 -15.50 0.37
N ASN A 272 12.33 -14.43 1.15
CA ASN A 272 13.53 -13.57 1.19
C ASN A 272 13.84 -12.78 -0.10
N ARG A 273 12.83 -12.48 -0.92
CA ARG A 273 12.99 -11.65 -2.12
C ARG A 273 11.74 -10.83 -2.42
N TRP A 274 11.89 -9.76 -3.20
CA TRP A 274 10.75 -9.04 -3.75
C TRP A 274 10.25 -9.69 -5.03
N VAL A 275 8.93 -9.86 -5.09
CA VAL A 275 8.21 -10.39 -6.24
C VAL A 275 7.11 -9.42 -6.66
N ASN A 276 6.84 -9.35 -7.96
CA ASN A 276 5.71 -8.62 -8.54
C ASN A 276 4.52 -9.57 -8.69
N LEU A 277 3.38 -9.22 -8.12
CA LEU A 277 2.16 -10.02 -8.22
C LEU A 277 1.38 -9.65 -9.49
N GLY A 278 1.28 -10.58 -10.43
CA GLY A 278 0.61 -10.37 -11.72
C GLY A 278 -0.92 -10.32 -11.60
N ARG A 279 -1.62 -9.85 -12.64
CA ARG A 279 -3.10 -9.69 -12.68
C ARG A 279 -3.87 -10.97 -12.32
N GLU A 280 -3.47 -12.11 -12.88
CA GLU A 280 -4.27 -13.35 -12.82
C GLU A 280 -3.82 -14.32 -11.72
N SER A 281 -2.80 -13.98 -10.95
CA SER A 281 -2.18 -14.89 -10.00
C SER A 281 -1.73 -14.20 -8.72
N LEU A 282 -1.81 -14.94 -7.61
CA LEU A 282 -1.11 -14.61 -6.37
C LEU A 282 0.34 -15.12 -6.35
N ALA A 283 0.77 -15.85 -7.39
CA ALA A 283 2.17 -16.23 -7.54
C ALA A 283 2.95 -15.04 -8.08
N GLY A 284 3.97 -14.62 -7.32
CA GLY A 284 4.82 -13.51 -7.71
C GLY A 284 5.97 -13.91 -8.63
N GLU A 285 6.30 -13.01 -9.55
CA GLU A 285 7.48 -13.10 -10.38
C GLU A 285 8.63 -12.33 -9.75
N ASP A 286 9.82 -12.93 -9.70
CA ASP A 286 11.00 -12.28 -9.11
C ASP A 286 11.34 -10.98 -9.85
N VAL A 287 11.39 -9.86 -9.12
CA VAL A 287 11.67 -8.53 -9.69
C VAL A 287 13.05 -8.49 -10.37
N SER A 288 14.00 -9.33 -9.95
CA SER A 288 15.33 -9.41 -10.59
C SER A 288 15.30 -10.01 -12.00
N ASN A 289 14.33 -10.89 -12.29
CA ASN A 289 14.23 -11.55 -13.61
C ASN A 289 13.76 -10.58 -14.71
N TRP A 290 13.12 -9.49 -14.33
CA TRP A 290 12.57 -8.50 -15.25
C TRP A 290 13.63 -7.70 -16.03
N LYS A 291 14.90 -7.73 -15.59
CA LYS A 291 16.01 -7.10 -16.33
C LYS A 291 16.34 -7.76 -17.68
N SER A 292 15.63 -8.82 -18.06
CA SER A 292 15.94 -9.63 -19.25
C SER A 292 14.98 -9.41 -20.44
N GLU A 293 13.95 -8.59 -20.31
CA GLU A 293 13.09 -8.24 -21.45
C GLU A 293 13.72 -7.10 -22.25
N VAL A 294 14.45 -7.50 -23.29
CA VAL A 294 14.98 -6.62 -24.33
C VAL A 294 13.86 -5.74 -24.89
N ILE A 295 13.88 -4.45 -24.56
CA ILE A 295 13.08 -3.45 -25.28
C ILE A 295 13.71 -3.30 -26.68
N PHE A 296 13.03 -3.80 -27.71
CA PHE A 296 13.43 -3.57 -29.10
C PHE A 296 13.14 -2.11 -29.49
N PHE A 297 14.16 -1.25 -29.43
CA PHE A 297 14.20 -0.01 -30.21
C PHE A 297 14.90 -0.29 -31.55
N GLY A 298 14.20 -0.90 -32.50
CA GLY A 298 14.78 -1.25 -33.80
C GLY A 298 16.02 -2.15 -33.71
N ASP A 299 16.97 -1.99 -34.65
CA ASP A 299 18.12 -2.89 -34.84
C ASP A 299 19.30 -2.72 -33.86
N PHE A 300 19.19 -1.91 -32.80
CA PHE A 300 20.29 -1.71 -31.86
C PHE A 300 20.11 -2.50 -30.55
N LYS A 301 20.91 -3.55 -30.41
CA LYS A 301 21.00 -4.39 -29.21
C LYS A 301 22.01 -3.80 -28.23
N VAL A 302 21.55 -3.27 -27.10
CA VAL A 302 22.43 -2.89 -25.98
C VAL A 302 22.29 -3.92 -24.86
N ASN A 303 23.32 -4.75 -24.68
CA ASN A 303 23.43 -5.65 -23.52
C ASN A 303 23.94 -4.84 -22.32
N LEU A 304 23.08 -4.59 -21.34
CA LEU A 304 23.53 -4.17 -20.02
C LEU A 304 23.88 -5.43 -19.21
N ARG A 305 25.18 -5.78 -19.18
CA ARG A 305 25.71 -6.69 -18.16
C ARG A 305 26.01 -5.87 -16.91
N GLN A 306 25.54 -6.33 -15.74
CA GLN A 306 26.19 -5.94 -14.50
C GLN A 306 26.31 -7.11 -13.52
N GLU A 307 27.49 -7.13 -12.90
CA GLU A 307 28.07 -8.13 -12.05
C GLU A 307 27.34 -8.23 -10.70
N SER A 308 27.13 -9.47 -10.25
CA SER A 308 26.63 -9.80 -8.92
C SER A 308 27.68 -9.45 -7.87
N LEU A 309 27.52 -8.29 -7.23
CA LEU A 309 28.27 -7.91 -6.04
C LEU A 309 27.50 -8.36 -4.80
N SER A 310 28.06 -9.38 -4.15
CA SER A 310 27.68 -9.88 -2.83
C SER A 310 27.94 -8.81 -1.75
N GLY A 311 26.87 -8.15 -1.33
CA GLY A 311 26.70 -7.62 0.03
C GLY A 311 25.38 -8.20 0.56
N GLU A 312 25.16 -8.18 1.86
CA GLU A 312 23.89 -8.59 2.49
C GLU A 312 22.72 -7.89 1.77
N ASP A 313 22.10 -8.59 0.83
CA ASP A 313 21.09 -8.06 -0.08
C ASP A 313 19.76 -8.39 0.57
N ASP A 314 19.07 -7.39 1.11
CA ASP A 314 17.78 -7.47 1.81
C ASP A 314 16.62 -7.85 0.85
N GLY A 315 16.86 -8.86 0.03
CA GLY A 315 16.11 -9.26 -1.16
C GLY A 315 16.19 -8.19 -2.23
N ASN A 316 17.04 -8.35 -3.25
CA ASN A 316 17.00 -7.67 -4.56
C ASN A 316 16.51 -6.19 -4.60
N TRP A 317 16.73 -5.36 -3.57
CA TRP A 317 16.09 -4.05 -3.43
C TRP A 317 16.56 -3.06 -4.51
N LYS A 318 17.80 -3.20 -4.95
CA LYS A 318 18.32 -2.47 -6.12
C LYS A 318 17.51 -2.76 -7.39
N SER A 319 16.99 -3.97 -7.53
CA SER A 319 16.09 -4.33 -8.64
C SER A 319 14.71 -3.70 -8.47
N VAL A 320 14.19 -3.60 -7.24
CA VAL A 320 12.95 -2.86 -6.94
C VAL A 320 13.09 -1.39 -7.34
N VAL A 321 14.17 -0.73 -6.91
CA VAL A 321 14.44 0.68 -7.24
C VAL A 321 14.52 0.91 -8.77
N SER A 322 15.16 0.00 -9.50
CA SER A 322 15.27 0.05 -10.96
C SER A 322 13.91 -0.20 -11.62
N PHE A 323 13.15 -1.18 -11.14
CA PHE A 323 11.79 -1.49 -11.60
C PHE A 323 10.86 -0.27 -11.47
N PHE A 324 10.84 0.40 -10.32
CA PHE A 324 10.01 1.58 -10.12
C PHE A 324 10.45 2.76 -11.00
N GLY A 325 11.76 3.04 -11.06
CA GLY A 325 12.29 4.13 -11.87
C GLY A 325 12.04 3.94 -13.38
N GLU A 326 12.55 2.86 -13.95
CA GLU A 326 12.56 2.60 -15.40
C GLU A 326 11.15 2.49 -15.98
N ARG A 327 10.18 2.03 -15.17
CA ARG A 327 8.76 1.93 -15.57
C ARG A 327 7.93 3.13 -15.13
N LYS A 328 8.55 4.13 -14.49
CA LYS A 328 7.89 5.28 -13.91
C LYS A 328 6.69 4.90 -13.02
N ILE A 329 6.86 3.83 -12.26
CA ILE A 329 5.88 3.41 -11.25
C ILE A 329 6.17 4.24 -10.02
N ARG A 330 5.15 4.90 -9.46
CA ARG A 330 5.23 5.66 -8.22
C ARG A 330 4.81 4.76 -7.07
N PRO A 331 5.65 4.49 -6.05
CA PRO A 331 5.18 3.77 -4.86
C PRO A 331 4.15 4.65 -4.13
N GLU A 332 2.91 4.18 -4.00
CA GLU A 332 1.82 4.95 -3.38
C GLU A 332 1.51 4.47 -1.97
N ILE A 333 1.60 3.16 -1.72
CA ILE A 333 1.22 2.58 -0.42
C ILE A 333 2.30 1.62 0.04
N LEU A 334 2.72 1.77 1.29
CA LEU A 334 3.70 0.93 1.95
C LEU A 334 3.05 0.27 3.16
N PHE A 335 3.05 -1.06 3.21
CA PHE A 335 2.60 -1.83 4.36
C PHE A 335 3.79 -2.37 5.14
N TYR A 336 3.92 -1.95 6.39
CA TYR A 336 4.90 -2.48 7.32
C TYR A 336 4.23 -3.36 8.37
N GLU A 337 4.88 -4.45 8.74
CA GLU A 337 4.44 -5.37 9.79
C GLU A 337 5.37 -5.27 11.00
N ALA A 338 4.82 -5.28 12.22
CA ALA A 338 5.60 -5.22 13.45
C ALA A 338 6.57 -6.42 13.55
N VAL A 339 7.82 -6.17 13.92
CA VAL A 339 8.87 -7.19 14.08
C VAL A 339 8.87 -7.68 15.53
N GLY A 340 8.53 -8.95 15.71
CA GLY A 340 8.34 -9.57 17.02
C GLY A 340 6.86 -9.53 17.41
N SER A 341 6.30 -10.70 17.72
CA SER A 341 4.93 -10.82 18.20
C SER A 341 4.76 -9.91 19.41
N MET A 342 3.94 -8.86 19.29
CA MET A 342 3.30 -8.27 20.46
C MET A 342 2.40 -9.36 21.04
N ALA A 343 2.97 -10.12 21.98
CA ALA A 343 2.29 -11.14 22.76
C ALA A 343 1.50 -10.50 23.90
#